data_AF-A0A8C5PCX6-F1
#
_entry.id   AF-A0A8C5PCX6-F1
#
_cell.length_a   1.000
_cell.length_b   1.000
_cell.length_c   1.000
_cell.angle_alpha   90.00
_cell.angle_beta   90.00
_cell.angle_gamma   90.00
#
_symmetry.space_group_name_H-M   'P 1'
#
loop_
_entity.id
_entity.type
_entity.pdbx_description
1 polymer ?
#
loop_
_entity_poly.entity_id
_entity_poly.type
_entity_poly.pdbx_seq_one_letter_code
_entity_poly.pdbx_strand_id
1 'polypeptide(L)'
;DGASPQITLSTSVPLFGNSYSYLYVHVNGLLSFTQSSNQYTPSLSSLPAGYPFIAPFWADVDTRLEGDVYYRESTDSQLLARATTDVRSCFNYRGFTARWLFVATWSRVTYYGSQSNKVNTFQVVLVTDRSKTFVLFNYGKIQWTTGTASGGVNGLGGIPAVGGVYSGDHTCFYTIPGSLSPEIINIISTTNANLPGRWAIKVDAHDPEFTIFAGNNTKKYHLYNKTFK
;
A
#
# COMPACT_ATOMS: atom_id res chain seq x y z
N ASP A 1 14.04 4.66 10.33
CA ASP A 1 13.04 5.48 9.61
C ASP A 1 13.63 6.24 8.45
N GLY A 2 12.78 6.58 7.48
CA GLY A 2 13.14 7.41 6.34
C GLY A 2 12.16 7.25 5.18
N ALA A 3 12.29 8.14 4.20
CA ALA A 3 11.61 8.07 2.91
C ALA A 3 12.62 8.25 1.77
N SER A 4 12.21 7.88 0.56
CA SER A 4 12.93 8.28 -0.64
C SER A 4 13.04 9.81 -0.74
N PRO A 5 13.97 10.34 -1.55
CA PRO A 5 13.81 11.69 -2.11
C PRO A 5 12.44 11.82 -2.81
N GLN A 6 12.04 13.06 -3.09
CA GLN A 6 10.85 13.32 -3.91
C GLN A 6 10.99 12.63 -5.27
N ILE A 7 9.97 11.86 -5.65
CA ILE A 7 9.91 11.18 -6.95
C ILE A 7 8.92 11.96 -7.81
N THR A 8 9.42 12.69 -8.81
CA THR A 8 8.56 13.33 -9.82
C THR A 8 7.96 12.26 -10.72
N LEU A 9 6.64 12.32 -10.93
CA LEU A 9 5.89 11.36 -11.73
C LEU A 9 5.83 11.81 -13.19
N SER A 10 5.88 10.87 -14.13
CA SER A 10 5.73 11.17 -15.56
C SER A 10 4.29 11.55 -15.96
N THR A 11 3.33 11.45 -15.03
CA THR A 11 1.94 11.85 -15.21
C THR A 11 1.40 12.49 -13.94
N SER A 12 0.47 13.43 -14.09
CA SER A 12 -0.37 13.85 -12.97
C SER A 12 -1.29 12.69 -12.56
N VAL A 13 -1.39 12.43 -11.26
CA VAL A 13 -2.23 11.38 -10.68
C VAL A 13 -3.39 12.02 -9.92
N PRO A 14 -4.65 11.81 -10.37
CA PRO A 14 -5.83 12.16 -9.59
C PRO A 14 -5.89 11.32 -8.31
N LEU A 15 -6.00 11.96 -7.16
CA LEU A 15 -6.06 11.31 -5.85
C LEU A 15 -6.85 12.20 -4.86
N PHE A 16 -7.88 11.65 -4.21
CA PHE A 16 -8.74 12.36 -3.24
C PHE A 16 -9.27 13.71 -3.75
N GLY A 17 -9.70 13.77 -5.01
CA GLY A 17 -10.18 15.00 -5.64
C GLY A 17 -9.09 16.02 -6.00
N ASN A 18 -7.82 15.70 -5.73
CA ASN A 18 -6.66 16.53 -6.04
C ASN A 18 -5.81 15.89 -7.15
N SER A 19 -4.78 16.61 -7.60
CA SER A 19 -3.83 16.14 -8.60
C SER A 19 -2.40 16.25 -8.07
N TYR A 20 -1.65 15.14 -8.12
CA TYR A 20 -0.28 15.09 -7.63
C TYR A 20 0.69 14.74 -8.74
N SER A 21 1.82 15.45 -8.78
CA SER A 21 2.90 15.27 -9.76
C SER A 21 4.15 14.65 -9.15
N TYR A 22 4.13 14.34 -7.84
CA TYR A 22 5.22 13.67 -7.14
C TYR A 22 4.68 12.83 -5.98
N LEU A 23 5.52 11.92 -5.50
CA LEU A 23 5.26 11.16 -4.27
C LEU A 23 6.57 10.84 -3.54
N TYR A 24 6.44 10.31 -2.32
CA TYR A 24 7.52 9.74 -1.52
C TYR A 24 7.21 8.29 -1.17
N VAL A 25 8.23 7.43 -1.17
CA VAL A 25 8.12 6.03 -0.71
C VAL A 25 8.78 5.91 0.65
N HIS A 26 8.01 5.52 1.67
CA HIS A 26 8.50 5.43 3.04
C HIS A 26 8.94 4.02 3.37
N VAL A 27 10.04 3.89 4.13
CA VAL A 27 10.49 2.60 4.66
C VAL A 27 9.37 1.93 5.47
N ASN A 28 8.62 2.73 6.23
CA ASN A 28 7.53 2.29 7.10
C ASN A 28 6.24 1.87 6.38
N GLY A 29 6.26 1.63 5.06
CA GLY A 29 5.16 0.94 4.38
C GLY A 29 4.01 1.81 3.88
N LEU A 30 4.31 3.07 3.54
CA LEU A 30 3.35 4.00 2.94
C LEU A 30 3.94 4.84 1.80
N LEU A 31 3.06 5.38 0.97
CA LEU A 31 3.31 6.45 0.01
C LEU A 31 2.66 7.74 0.52
N SER A 32 3.33 8.87 0.39
CA SER A 32 2.75 10.20 0.61
C SER A 32 2.91 11.08 -0.62
N PHE A 33 2.11 12.14 -0.72
CA PHE A 33 2.03 12.97 -1.93
C PHE A 33 2.30 14.46 -1.69
N THR A 34 2.67 14.84 -0.47
CA THR A 34 2.99 16.24 -0.12
C THR A 34 4.37 16.38 0.51
N GLN A 35 4.70 15.54 1.48
CA GLN A 35 5.99 15.60 2.18
C GLN A 35 6.38 14.24 2.75
N SER A 36 7.65 14.09 3.12
CA SER A 36 8.13 12.96 3.92
C SER A 36 7.75 13.10 5.40
N SER A 37 7.79 11.99 6.14
CA SER A 37 7.46 11.88 7.56
C SER A 37 8.32 10.77 8.15
N ASN A 38 8.75 10.98 9.39
CA ASN A 38 9.50 10.02 10.18
C ASN A 38 8.59 9.23 11.13
N GLN A 39 7.26 9.36 11.01
CA GLN A 39 6.32 8.65 11.86
C GLN A 39 6.36 7.13 11.57
N TYR A 40 6.72 6.36 12.57
CA TYR A 40 6.84 4.89 12.51
C TYR A 40 5.66 4.17 13.16
N THR A 41 5.15 4.68 14.27
CA THR A 41 3.96 4.14 14.94
C THR A 41 2.71 4.63 14.23
N PRO A 42 1.83 3.74 13.75
CA PRO A 42 0.60 4.15 13.07
C PRO A 42 -0.30 5.00 13.97
N SER A 43 -0.57 6.22 13.54
CA SER A 43 -1.52 7.12 14.19
C SER A 43 -1.95 8.22 13.22
N LEU A 44 -3.23 8.24 12.85
CA LEU A 44 -3.77 9.27 11.95
C LEU A 44 -3.66 10.67 12.57
N SER A 45 -3.85 10.80 13.89
CA SER A 45 -3.78 12.09 14.59
C SER A 45 -2.35 12.62 14.74
N SER A 46 -1.33 11.80 14.51
CA SER A 46 0.08 12.22 14.56
C SER A 46 0.59 12.81 13.25
N LEU A 47 -0.16 12.66 12.16
CA LEU A 47 0.25 13.17 10.85
C LEU A 47 -0.16 14.64 10.70
N PRO A 48 0.65 15.45 9.98
CA PRO A 48 0.27 16.82 9.65
C PRO A 48 -1.05 16.88 8.86
N ALA A 49 -1.81 17.95 9.03
CA ALA A 49 -2.95 18.23 8.16
C ALA A 49 -2.48 18.37 6.70
N GLY A 50 -3.29 17.91 5.75
CA GLY A 50 -2.94 17.88 4.33
C GLY A 50 -1.89 16.81 3.98
N TYR A 51 -1.84 15.72 4.74
CA TYR A 51 -0.95 14.58 4.49
C TYR A 51 -1.70 13.38 3.89
N PRO A 52 -2.03 13.40 2.58
CA PRO A 52 -2.63 12.25 1.93
C PRO A 52 -1.62 11.10 1.87
N PHE A 53 -2.07 9.90 2.18
CA PHE A 53 -1.23 8.71 2.07
C PHE A 53 -1.98 7.48 1.57
N ILE A 54 -1.20 6.57 1.00
CA ILE A 54 -1.61 5.22 0.64
C ILE A 54 -0.67 4.26 1.37
N ALA A 55 -1.22 3.42 2.25
CA ALA A 55 -0.44 2.50 3.07
C ALA A 55 -0.90 1.06 2.82
N PRO A 56 -0.17 0.24 2.05
CA PRO A 56 -0.43 -1.20 2.05
C PRO A 56 -0.24 -1.80 3.46
N PHE A 57 0.78 -1.35 4.20
CA PHE A 57 1.07 -1.85 5.53
C PHE A 57 1.97 -0.87 6.28
N TRP A 58 1.37 0.16 6.89
CA TRP A 58 2.11 1.12 7.70
C TRP A 58 2.45 0.52 9.06
N ALA A 59 3.75 0.33 9.32
CA ALA A 59 4.29 -0.07 10.62
C ALA A 59 5.76 0.33 10.72
N ASP A 60 6.36 0.13 11.90
CA ASP A 60 7.76 0.41 12.18
C ASP A 60 8.69 -0.66 11.53
N VAL A 61 8.93 -0.47 10.22
CA VAL A 61 9.70 -1.36 9.35
C VAL A 61 11.19 -1.05 9.51
N ASP A 62 12.01 -2.10 9.55
CA ASP A 62 13.45 -1.98 9.52
C ASP A 62 14.05 -2.86 8.41
N THR A 63 14.81 -2.23 7.50
CA THR A 63 15.50 -2.89 6.39
C THR A 63 16.99 -3.08 6.66
N ARG A 64 17.51 -2.62 7.81
CA ARG A 64 18.95 -2.71 8.14
C ARG A 64 19.39 -4.14 8.42
N LEU A 65 18.46 -5.00 8.85
CA LEU A 65 18.72 -6.41 9.13
C LEU A 65 18.48 -7.29 7.90
N GLU A 66 17.31 -7.16 7.27
CA GLU A 66 16.95 -7.90 6.08
C GLU A 66 15.87 -7.17 5.28
N GLY A 67 15.90 -7.39 3.96
CA GLY A 67 14.87 -6.95 3.03
C GLY A 67 15.06 -5.51 2.57
N ASP A 68 14.37 -5.16 1.50
CA ASP A 68 14.50 -3.85 0.86
C ASP A 68 13.16 -3.33 0.37
N VAL A 69 13.14 -2.02 0.10
CA VAL A 69 12.03 -1.32 -0.55
C VAL A 69 12.39 -1.03 -2.00
N TYR A 70 11.64 -1.61 -2.94
CA TYR A 70 11.79 -1.40 -4.38
C TYR A 70 10.64 -0.57 -4.89
N TYR A 71 10.89 0.37 -5.80
CA TYR A 71 9.82 1.15 -6.41
C TYR A 71 10.17 1.63 -7.82
N ARG A 72 9.13 1.80 -8.66
CA ARG A 72 9.25 2.32 -10.02
C ARG A 72 7.91 2.80 -10.55
N GLU A 73 7.93 3.79 -11.43
CA GLU A 73 6.84 3.99 -12.39
C GLU A 73 7.03 3.12 -13.64
N SER A 74 5.97 2.91 -14.41
CA SER A 74 6.04 2.20 -15.67
C SER A 74 4.90 2.60 -16.62
N THR A 75 5.24 2.62 -17.91
CA THR A 75 4.30 2.67 -19.03
C THR A 75 4.46 1.46 -19.95
N ASP A 76 5.14 0.41 -19.47
CA ASP A 76 5.32 -0.84 -20.22
C ASP A 76 3.97 -1.47 -20.60
N SER A 77 3.83 -1.80 -21.88
CA SER A 77 2.56 -2.26 -22.46
C SER A 77 2.02 -3.54 -21.80
N GLN A 78 2.88 -4.48 -21.41
CA GLN A 78 2.46 -5.73 -20.78
C GLN A 78 1.99 -5.48 -19.35
N LEU A 79 2.72 -4.64 -18.60
CA LEU A 79 2.32 -4.26 -17.25
C LEU A 79 1.02 -3.44 -17.25
N LEU A 80 0.84 -2.51 -18.19
CA LEU A 80 -0.40 -1.75 -18.35
C LEU A 80 -1.58 -2.65 -18.74
N ALA A 81 -1.40 -3.62 -19.63
CA ALA A 81 -2.44 -4.59 -19.98
C ALA A 81 -2.85 -5.41 -18.75
N ARG A 82 -1.89 -5.87 -17.95
CA ARG A 82 -2.16 -6.61 -16.71
C ARG A 82 -2.92 -5.77 -15.69
N ALA A 83 -2.46 -4.54 -15.45
CA ALA A 83 -3.12 -3.60 -14.54
C ALA A 83 -4.56 -3.27 -14.99
N THR A 84 -4.77 -3.16 -16.31
CA THR A 84 -6.10 -2.97 -16.91
C THR A 84 -7.02 -4.15 -16.59
N THR A 85 -6.56 -5.38 -16.79
CA THR A 85 -7.32 -6.59 -16.46
C THR A 85 -7.63 -6.67 -14.96
N ASP A 86 -6.64 -6.40 -14.11
CA ASP A 86 -6.80 -6.42 -12.65
C ASP A 86 -7.89 -5.42 -12.22
N VAL A 87 -7.82 -4.16 -12.65
CA VAL A 87 -8.82 -3.12 -12.30
C VAL A 87 -10.21 -3.46 -12.84
N ARG A 88 -10.30 -3.87 -14.11
CA ARG A 88 -11.60 -4.28 -14.70
C ARG A 88 -12.24 -5.41 -13.92
N SER A 89 -11.46 -6.38 -13.45
CA SER A 89 -11.94 -7.50 -12.64
C SER A 89 -12.36 -7.07 -11.23
N CYS A 90 -11.59 -6.19 -10.58
CA CYS A 90 -11.87 -5.76 -9.21
C CYS A 90 -13.10 -4.86 -9.12
N PHE A 91 -13.37 -4.02 -10.13
CA PHE A 91 -14.40 -2.98 -10.06
C PHE A 91 -15.55 -3.18 -11.07
N ASN A 92 -15.57 -4.29 -11.82
CA ASN A 92 -16.45 -4.50 -12.98
C ASN A 92 -16.42 -3.32 -13.98
N TYR A 93 -15.31 -2.59 -14.05
CA TYR A 93 -15.23 -1.32 -14.75
C TYR A 93 -14.67 -1.48 -16.16
N ARG A 94 -15.48 -2.05 -17.07
CA ARG A 94 -15.06 -2.51 -18.41
C ARG A 94 -14.42 -1.44 -19.30
N GLY A 95 -14.70 -0.16 -19.08
CA GLY A 95 -14.15 0.96 -19.86
C GLY A 95 -12.72 1.36 -19.47
N PHE A 96 -12.24 0.95 -18.30
CA PHE A 96 -10.93 1.37 -17.80
C PHE A 96 -9.78 0.86 -18.69
N THR A 97 -8.78 1.69 -18.95
CA THR A 97 -7.54 1.27 -19.64
C THR A 97 -6.35 1.98 -19.02
N ALA A 98 -5.47 1.24 -18.33
CA ALA A 98 -4.31 1.81 -17.66
C ALA A 98 -3.41 2.55 -18.66
N ARG A 99 -2.97 3.75 -18.28
CA ARG A 99 -2.03 4.59 -19.04
C ARG A 99 -0.71 4.77 -18.30
N TRP A 100 -0.71 4.56 -17.00
CA TRP A 100 0.46 4.68 -16.15
C TRP A 100 0.27 3.84 -14.89
N LEU A 101 1.37 3.34 -14.33
CA LEU A 101 1.38 2.72 -13.02
C LEU A 101 2.63 3.07 -12.22
N PHE A 102 2.52 3.01 -10.91
CA PHE A 102 3.62 3.04 -9.96
C PHE A 102 3.52 1.87 -9.02
N VAL A 103 4.64 1.18 -8.82
CA VAL A 103 4.74 0.01 -7.93
C VAL A 103 5.72 0.34 -6.84
N ALA A 104 5.36 0.08 -5.58
CA ALA A 104 6.31 -0.01 -4.46
C ALA A 104 6.14 -1.35 -3.73
N THR A 105 7.26 -2.01 -3.45
CA THR A 105 7.31 -3.34 -2.83
C THR A 105 8.27 -3.33 -1.67
N TRP A 106 7.77 -3.62 -0.48
CA TRP A 106 8.57 -3.91 0.70
C TRP A 106 8.77 -5.41 0.71
N SER A 107 9.97 -5.87 0.36
CA SER A 107 10.26 -7.29 0.19
C SER A 107 11.12 -7.81 1.33
N ARG A 108 10.60 -8.83 2.01
CA ARG A 108 11.25 -9.52 3.14
C ARG A 108 11.71 -8.58 4.26
N VAL A 109 10.98 -7.50 4.49
CA VAL A 109 11.36 -6.48 5.47
C VAL A 109 11.09 -6.97 6.89
N THR A 110 12.00 -6.62 7.81
CA THR A 110 11.83 -6.89 9.24
C THR A 110 11.12 -5.73 9.95
N TYR A 111 10.84 -5.90 11.25
CA TYR A 111 10.35 -4.83 12.12
C TYR A 111 11.49 -4.25 12.95
N TYR A 112 11.37 -2.99 13.36
CA TYR A 112 12.35 -2.36 14.24
C TYR A 112 12.47 -3.11 15.57
N GLY A 113 13.70 -3.39 15.99
CA GLY A 113 13.98 -4.20 17.18
C GLY A 113 13.85 -5.71 16.95
N SER A 114 13.75 -6.17 15.70
CA SER A 114 13.70 -7.61 15.41
C SER A 114 14.95 -8.34 15.89
N GLN A 115 14.71 -9.42 16.62
CA GLN A 115 15.71 -10.45 16.97
C GLN A 115 15.30 -11.81 16.40
N SER A 116 14.34 -11.83 15.47
CA SER A 116 13.78 -13.05 14.87
C SER A 116 13.98 -13.05 13.35
N ASN A 117 13.72 -14.21 12.72
CA ASN A 117 13.72 -14.37 11.26
C ASN A 117 12.36 -14.05 10.61
N LYS A 118 11.47 -13.31 11.31
CA LYS A 118 10.16 -12.93 10.79
C LYS A 118 10.32 -11.81 9.77
N VAL A 119 9.78 -12.03 8.58
CA VAL A 119 9.81 -11.06 7.49
C VAL A 119 8.43 -10.89 6.86
N ASN A 120 8.15 -9.66 6.45
CA ASN A 120 6.93 -9.30 5.74
C ASN A 120 7.25 -9.01 4.26
N THR A 121 6.32 -9.32 3.37
CA THR A 121 6.35 -8.87 1.97
C THR A 121 5.00 -8.35 1.57
N PHE A 122 4.95 -7.10 1.12
CA PHE A 122 3.73 -6.44 0.68
C PHE A 122 4.05 -5.42 -0.42
N GLN A 123 3.04 -5.10 -1.22
CA GLN A 123 3.19 -4.27 -2.41
C GLN A 123 1.97 -3.37 -2.58
N VAL A 124 2.20 -2.15 -3.04
CA VAL A 124 1.19 -1.27 -3.60
C VAL A 124 1.41 -1.10 -5.10
N VAL A 125 0.32 -1.13 -5.86
CA VAL A 125 0.27 -0.77 -7.28
C VAL A 125 -0.74 0.36 -7.42
N LEU A 126 -0.25 1.55 -7.73
CA LEU A 126 -1.05 2.72 -8.08
C LEU A 126 -1.22 2.73 -9.59
N VAL A 127 -2.44 2.75 -10.10
CA VAL A 127 -2.74 2.66 -11.54
C VAL A 127 -3.69 3.79 -11.90
N THR A 128 -3.41 4.49 -13.00
CA THR A 128 -4.32 5.52 -13.51
C THR A 128 -4.48 5.46 -15.03
N ASP A 129 -5.65 5.86 -15.50
CA ASP A 129 -5.89 6.23 -16.90
C ASP A 129 -5.76 7.74 -17.15
N ARG A 130 -5.27 8.49 -16.14
CA ARG A 130 -5.18 9.95 -16.00
C ARG A 130 -6.45 10.65 -15.53
N SER A 131 -7.57 9.94 -15.44
CA SER A 131 -8.82 10.44 -14.86
C SER A 131 -9.23 9.65 -13.62
N LYS A 132 -9.17 8.32 -13.70
CA LYS A 132 -9.52 7.38 -12.64
C LYS A 132 -8.25 6.72 -12.12
N THR A 133 -8.16 6.65 -10.80
CA THR A 133 -6.99 6.13 -10.10
C THR A 133 -7.41 5.03 -9.15
N PHE A 134 -6.67 3.93 -9.21
CA PHE A 134 -6.91 2.74 -8.44
C PHE A 134 -5.63 2.35 -7.70
N VAL A 135 -5.81 1.82 -6.50
CA VAL A 135 -4.76 1.28 -5.66
C VAL A 135 -5.04 -0.20 -5.48
N LEU A 136 -4.06 -1.03 -5.79
CA LEU A 136 -4.07 -2.46 -5.49
C LEU A 136 -2.99 -2.76 -4.46
N PHE A 137 -3.38 -3.31 -3.32
CA PHE A 137 -2.47 -3.89 -2.36
C PHE A 137 -2.35 -5.39 -2.61
N ASN A 138 -1.13 -5.90 -2.61
CA ASN A 138 -0.85 -7.33 -2.72
C ASN A 138 0.01 -7.77 -1.53
N TYR A 139 -0.43 -8.78 -0.82
CA TYR A 139 0.24 -9.30 0.38
C TYR A 139 0.87 -10.67 0.06
N GLY A 140 2.17 -10.77 0.33
CA GLY A 140 2.91 -12.02 0.37
C GLY A 140 2.87 -12.60 1.77
N LYS A 141 4.04 -12.98 2.31
CA LYS A 141 4.14 -13.45 3.69
C LYS A 141 3.98 -12.27 4.66
N ILE A 142 3.13 -12.43 5.69
CA ILE A 142 3.02 -11.50 6.83
C ILE A 142 3.19 -12.31 8.10
N GLN A 143 4.18 -11.96 8.92
CA GLN A 143 4.57 -12.70 10.13
C GLN A 143 4.69 -11.83 11.37
N TRP A 144 4.71 -10.51 11.18
CA TRP A 144 4.80 -9.51 12.24
C TRP A 144 3.83 -8.38 11.93
N THR A 145 3.33 -7.71 12.97
CA THR A 145 2.38 -6.60 12.88
C THR A 145 2.91 -5.31 13.49
N THR A 146 3.94 -5.38 14.33
CA THR A 146 4.34 -4.27 15.19
C THR A 146 5.85 -4.27 15.48
N GLY A 147 6.49 -3.10 15.46
CA GLY A 147 7.87 -2.92 15.91
C GLY A 147 8.00 -2.73 17.42
N THR A 148 9.21 -2.90 17.96
CA THR A 148 9.46 -2.78 19.40
C THR A 148 9.19 -1.37 19.93
N ALA A 149 9.50 -0.32 19.15
CA ALA A 149 9.23 1.06 19.56
C ALA A 149 7.72 1.40 19.56
N SER A 150 6.90 0.57 18.91
CA SER A 150 5.44 0.63 18.96
C SER A 150 4.82 -0.30 20.01
N GLY A 151 5.62 -0.80 20.96
CA GLY A 151 5.18 -1.69 22.05
C GLY A 151 5.11 -3.17 21.69
N GLY A 152 5.65 -3.56 20.54
CA GLY A 152 5.67 -4.96 20.09
C GLY A 152 6.71 -5.81 20.81
N VAL A 153 6.37 -7.08 21.07
CA VAL A 153 7.28 -8.12 21.54
C VAL A 153 7.32 -9.23 20.48
N ASN A 154 8.51 -9.58 20.01
CA ASN A 154 8.70 -10.56 18.92
C ASN A 154 7.86 -10.25 17.66
N GLY A 155 7.66 -8.97 17.35
CA GLY A 155 6.95 -8.51 16.16
C GLY A 155 5.42 -8.47 16.30
N LEU A 156 4.87 -8.73 17.49
CA LEU A 156 3.43 -8.81 17.75
C LEU A 156 3.06 -8.01 19.01
N GLY A 157 1.77 -7.71 19.20
CA GLY A 157 1.30 -6.85 20.31
C GLY A 157 1.55 -5.36 20.04
N GLY A 158 1.38 -4.49 21.04
CA GLY A 158 1.58 -3.05 20.87
C GLY A 158 0.53 -2.39 19.96
N ILE A 159 0.93 -1.40 19.14
CA ILE A 159 0.11 -0.75 18.11
C ILE A 159 0.36 -1.42 16.74
N PRO A 160 -0.57 -2.25 16.25
CA PRO A 160 -0.38 -2.99 15.00
C PRO A 160 -0.46 -2.11 13.75
N ALA A 161 0.00 -2.67 12.65
CA ALA A 161 0.01 -2.04 11.35
C ALA A 161 -1.36 -1.54 10.87
N VAL A 162 -1.33 -0.54 9.98
CA VAL A 162 -2.51 -0.05 9.24
C VAL A 162 -2.36 -0.36 7.76
N GLY A 163 -3.36 -1.00 7.17
CA GLY A 163 -3.55 -1.05 5.72
C GLY A 163 -4.70 -0.13 5.32
N GLY A 164 -4.52 0.76 4.34
CA GLY A 164 -5.57 1.70 3.97
C GLY A 164 -5.11 2.92 3.19
N VAL A 165 -6.01 3.90 3.12
CA VAL A 165 -5.83 5.17 2.43
C VAL A 165 -6.41 6.31 3.27
N TYR A 166 -5.82 7.49 3.14
CA TYR A 166 -6.22 8.70 3.87
C TYR A 166 -6.05 9.93 3.00
N SER A 167 -7.06 10.80 2.97
CA SER A 167 -7.10 12.03 2.16
C SER A 167 -6.23 13.17 2.70
N GLY A 168 -5.86 13.13 3.98
CA GLY A 168 -5.11 14.21 4.63
C GLY A 168 -5.97 15.32 5.26
N ASP A 169 -7.30 15.32 5.04
CA ASP A 169 -8.20 16.38 5.51
C ASP A 169 -9.07 15.97 6.73
N HIS A 170 -8.79 14.79 7.30
CA HIS A 170 -9.53 14.16 8.41
C HIS A 170 -10.97 13.75 8.10
N THR A 171 -11.48 14.01 6.89
CA THR A 171 -12.86 13.67 6.55
C THR A 171 -12.96 12.31 5.86
N CYS A 172 -11.87 11.89 5.21
CA CYS A 172 -11.89 10.74 4.32
C CYS A 172 -10.74 9.76 4.60
N PHE A 173 -11.10 8.58 5.11
CA PHE A 173 -10.18 7.46 5.31
C PHE A 173 -10.88 6.13 5.08
N TYR A 174 -10.11 5.17 4.57
CA TYR A 174 -10.53 3.77 4.54
C TYR A 174 -9.40 2.91 5.13
N THR A 175 -9.77 2.04 6.07
CA THR A 175 -8.85 1.05 6.64
C THR A 175 -9.32 -0.35 6.29
N ILE A 176 -8.37 -1.20 5.97
CA ILE A 176 -8.61 -2.61 5.72
C ILE A 176 -9.00 -3.28 7.04
N PRO A 177 -10.04 -4.14 7.06
CA PRO A 177 -10.40 -4.93 8.22
C PRO A 177 -9.21 -5.59 8.91
N GLY A 178 -9.12 -5.42 10.22
CA GLY A 178 -8.02 -5.89 11.06
C GLY A 178 -6.93 -4.85 11.33
N SER A 179 -6.89 -3.72 10.61
CA SER A 179 -5.94 -2.62 10.87
C SER A 179 -6.01 -2.15 12.33
N LEU A 180 -4.87 -1.74 12.90
CA LEU A 180 -4.73 -1.36 14.32
C LEU A 180 -5.14 -2.47 15.32
N SER A 181 -5.21 -3.72 14.86
CA SER A 181 -5.50 -4.88 15.72
C SER A 181 -4.61 -6.06 15.34
N PRO A 182 -4.46 -7.07 16.22
CA PRO A 182 -3.71 -8.29 15.89
C PRO A 182 -4.23 -9.00 14.63
N GLU A 183 -5.50 -8.80 14.26
CA GLU A 183 -6.13 -9.44 13.10
C GLU A 183 -5.52 -9.02 11.76
N ILE A 184 -4.77 -7.91 11.68
CA ILE A 184 -4.08 -7.50 10.45
C ILE A 184 -3.08 -8.57 9.96
N ILE A 185 -2.63 -9.47 10.82
CA ILE A 185 -1.76 -10.60 10.43
C ILE A 185 -2.44 -11.52 9.41
N ASN A 186 -3.78 -11.58 9.42
CA ASN A 186 -4.60 -12.41 8.54
C ASN A 186 -4.84 -11.76 7.17
N ILE A 187 -4.26 -10.60 6.88
CA ILE A 187 -4.50 -9.84 5.63
C ILE A 187 -4.15 -10.62 4.34
N ILE A 188 -3.35 -11.67 4.46
CA ILE A 188 -2.99 -12.58 3.35
C ILE A 188 -4.16 -13.46 2.88
N SER A 189 -5.18 -13.66 3.72
CA SER A 189 -6.35 -14.48 3.42
C SER A 189 -7.61 -13.66 3.16
N THR A 190 -7.65 -12.41 3.63
CA THR A 190 -8.77 -11.50 3.43
C THR A 190 -8.66 -10.74 2.10
N THR A 191 -9.78 -10.25 1.58
CA THR A 191 -9.84 -9.55 0.29
C THR A 191 -11.17 -8.81 0.09
N ASN A 192 -11.14 -7.78 -0.74
CA ASN A 192 -12.31 -7.16 -1.35
C ASN A 192 -12.25 -7.17 -2.90
N ALA A 193 -11.41 -8.04 -3.47
CA ALA A 193 -11.05 -8.08 -4.88
C ALA A 193 -11.22 -9.49 -5.48
N ASN A 194 -11.98 -10.36 -4.79
CA ASN A 194 -12.18 -11.78 -5.14
C ASN A 194 -10.85 -12.55 -5.29
N LEU A 195 -9.82 -12.11 -4.55
CA LEU A 195 -8.49 -12.67 -4.56
C LEU A 195 -7.86 -12.54 -3.17
N PRO A 196 -7.72 -13.64 -2.40
CA PRO A 196 -7.05 -13.63 -1.10
C PRO A 196 -5.70 -12.90 -1.14
N GLY A 197 -5.50 -12.00 -0.18
CA GLY A 197 -4.27 -11.19 -0.09
C GLY A 197 -4.22 -10.05 -1.11
N ARG A 198 -5.33 -9.74 -1.79
CA ARG A 198 -5.47 -8.53 -2.60
C ARG A 198 -6.58 -7.64 -2.08
N TRP A 199 -6.26 -6.36 -1.97
CA TRP A 199 -7.21 -5.30 -1.69
C TRP A 199 -7.17 -4.26 -2.80
N ALA A 200 -8.34 -3.75 -3.20
CA ALA A 200 -8.49 -2.81 -4.29
C ALA A 200 -9.37 -1.62 -3.87
N ILE A 201 -8.87 -0.41 -4.07
CA ILE A 201 -9.55 0.84 -3.70
C ILE A 201 -9.44 1.82 -4.87
N LYS A 202 -10.54 2.44 -5.27
CA LYS A 202 -10.57 3.55 -6.23
C LYS A 202 -10.48 4.87 -5.45
N VAL A 203 -9.59 5.76 -5.88
CA VAL A 203 -9.10 6.89 -5.07
C VAL A 203 -9.05 8.22 -5.83
N ASP A 204 -9.60 8.32 -7.05
CA ASP A 204 -9.60 9.59 -7.81
C ASP A 204 -10.52 10.67 -7.22
N ALA A 205 -11.68 10.26 -6.71
CA ALA A 205 -12.65 11.16 -6.08
C ALA A 205 -12.27 11.41 -4.62
N HIS A 206 -12.89 12.42 -4.00
CA HIS A 206 -12.69 12.74 -2.59
C HIS A 206 -12.89 11.50 -1.71
N ASP A 207 -14.04 10.83 -1.85
CA ASP A 207 -14.36 9.61 -1.12
C ASP A 207 -13.86 8.37 -1.87
N PRO A 208 -13.12 7.44 -1.21
CA PRO A 208 -12.65 6.22 -1.82
C PRO A 208 -13.82 5.28 -2.06
N GLU A 209 -13.82 4.66 -3.23
CA GLU A 209 -14.79 3.62 -3.59
C GLU A 209 -14.10 2.25 -3.52
N PHE A 210 -14.77 1.27 -2.93
CA PHE A 210 -14.28 -0.10 -2.83
C PHE A 210 -15.38 -1.09 -3.20
N THR A 211 -14.99 -2.24 -3.76
CA THR A 211 -15.95 -3.31 -4.09
C THR A 211 -16.09 -4.26 -2.92
N ILE A 212 -17.29 -4.82 -2.71
CA ILE A 212 -17.54 -5.89 -1.73
C ILE A 212 -17.85 -7.15 -2.53
N PHE A 213 -16.91 -8.09 -2.63
CA PHE A 213 -17.18 -9.42 -3.20
C PHE A 213 -17.54 -10.40 -2.08
N ALA A 214 -18.70 -11.05 -2.22
CA ALA A 214 -19.03 -12.21 -1.41
C ALA A 214 -18.36 -13.46 -1.99
N GLY A 215 -17.35 -14.00 -1.31
CA GLY A 215 -17.00 -15.43 -1.37
C GLY A 215 -15.92 -15.90 -2.36
N ASN A 216 -14.79 -16.31 -1.78
CA ASN A 216 -13.87 -17.41 -2.11
C ASN A 216 -13.65 -17.83 -3.57
N ASN A 217 -12.57 -17.34 -4.18
CA ASN A 217 -11.80 -18.09 -5.17
C ASN A 217 -10.28 -17.93 -4.93
N THR A 218 -9.60 -19.02 -4.61
CA THR A 218 -8.16 -19.08 -4.37
C THR A 218 -7.40 -19.22 -5.69
N LYS A 219 -6.75 -18.13 -6.13
CA LYS A 219 -5.70 -18.16 -7.16
C LYS A 219 -4.42 -17.60 -6.54
N LYS A 220 -3.29 -18.30 -6.68
CA LYS A 220 -1.97 -17.78 -6.27
C LYS A 220 -1.47 -16.81 -7.34
N TYR A 221 -1.09 -15.59 -6.95
CA TYR A 221 -0.52 -14.62 -7.90
C TYR A 221 0.91 -14.25 -7.54
N HIS A 222 1.67 -13.99 -8.59
CA HIS A 222 3.04 -13.50 -8.52
C HIS A 222 2.99 -11.97 -8.37
N LEU A 223 3.68 -11.45 -7.35
CA LEU A 223 3.93 -10.02 -7.16
C LEU A 223 4.52 -9.44 -8.45
N TYR A 224 4.19 -8.17 -8.76
CA TYR A 224 4.80 -7.50 -9.91
C TYR A 224 6.33 -7.55 -9.76
N ASN A 225 7.02 -8.17 -10.73
CA ASN A 225 8.43 -8.57 -10.63
C ASN A 225 9.32 -7.46 -10.05
N LYS A 226 10.26 -7.84 -9.16
CA LYS A 226 11.35 -6.97 -8.72
C LYS A 226 12.17 -6.60 -9.95
N THR A 227 12.31 -5.31 -10.22
CA THR A 227 13.28 -4.83 -11.21
C THR A 227 14.12 -3.78 -10.51
N PHE A 228 15.44 -3.99 -10.62
CA PHE A 228 16.52 -3.34 -9.89
C PHE A 228 16.49 -1.82 -10.03
N LYS A 229 16.89 -1.14 -8.95
CA LYS A 229 17.62 0.13 -9.07
C LYS A 229 19.06 -0.20 -9.41
#